data_AF-A0A1F5DD55-F1
#
_entry.id   AF-A0A1F5DD55-F1
#
_cell.length_a   1.000
_cell.length_b   1.000
_cell.length_c   1.000
_cell.angle_alpha   90.00
_cell.angle_beta   90.00
_cell.angle_gamma   90.00
#
_symmetry.space_group_name_H-M   'P 1'
#
loop_
_entity.id
_entity.type
_entity.pdbx_description
1 polymer ?
#
loop_
_entity_poly.entity_id
_entity_poly.type
_entity_poly.pdbx_seq_one_letter_code
_entity_poly.pdbx_strand_id
1 'polypeptide(L)'
;MAVVAGIALGLIPAAPPEAMPSIITSIMVTNIIWGIIAGYGYKLGYDVIPGKGITKGAIWGLAIWVISNIRTVTIMQSHMSPVAITIYLWCGFFALLVYGIVLGALYKK
;
A
#
# COMPACT_ATOMS: atom_id res chain seq x y z
N MET A 1 -4.98 13.87 -14.71
CA MET A 1 -6.14 14.73 -14.33
C MET A 1 -7.29 14.60 -15.32
N ALA A 2 -7.06 14.79 -16.63
CA ALA A 2 -8.11 14.71 -17.64
C ALA A 2 -8.83 13.35 -17.71
N VAL A 3 -8.09 12.24 -17.54
CA VAL A 3 -8.67 10.88 -17.68
C VAL A 3 -9.64 10.54 -16.54
N VAL A 4 -9.25 10.79 -15.28
CA VAL A 4 -10.08 10.46 -14.11
C VAL A 4 -11.29 11.38 -14.00
N ALA A 5 -11.11 12.69 -14.23
CA ALA A 5 -12.22 13.63 -14.28
C ALA A 5 -13.16 13.34 -15.46
N GLY A 6 -12.61 12.92 -16.61
CA GLY A 6 -13.39 12.52 -17.77
C GLY A 6 -14.19 11.22 -17.56
N ILE A 7 -13.68 10.25 -16.80
CA ILE A 7 -14.43 9.05 -16.41
C ILE A 7 -15.56 9.42 -15.42
N ALA A 8 -15.27 10.26 -14.41
CA ALA A 8 -16.25 10.66 -13.41
C ALA A 8 -17.38 11.55 -13.99
N LEU A 9 -17.08 12.35 -15.01
CA LEU A 9 -18.04 13.21 -15.71
C LEU A 9 -18.69 12.52 -16.92
N GLY A 10 -18.36 11.25 -17.20
CA GLY A 10 -18.89 10.50 -18.35
C GLY A 10 -18.40 10.98 -19.72
N LEU A 11 -17.38 11.85 -19.76
CA LEU A 11 -16.79 12.41 -20.98
C LEU A 11 -15.79 11.47 -21.65
N ILE A 12 -15.29 10.48 -20.92
CA ILE A 12 -14.41 9.41 -21.42
C ILE A 12 -15.07 8.09 -21.03
N PRO A 13 -15.26 7.14 -21.97
CA PRO A 13 -15.80 5.83 -21.62
C PRO A 13 -14.89 5.19 -20.57
N ALA A 14 -15.48 4.80 -19.44
CA ALA A 14 -14.81 3.95 -18.46
C ALA A 14 -14.33 2.69 -19.19
N ALA A 15 -13.18 2.16 -18.77
CA ALA A 15 -12.59 0.97 -19.40
C ALA A 15 -13.67 -0.11 -19.62
N PRO A 16 -13.66 -0.81 -20.78
CA PRO A 16 -14.67 -1.82 -21.10
C PRO A 16 -14.87 -2.78 -19.91
N PRO A 17 -16.12 -3.14 -19.55
CA PRO A 17 -16.42 -4.00 -18.38
C PRO A 17 -15.65 -5.33 -18.37
N GLU A 18 -15.29 -5.80 -19.56
CA GLU A 18 -14.48 -6.99 -19.85
C GLU A 18 -13.01 -6.91 -19.35
N ALA A 19 -12.47 -5.71 -19.09
CA ALA A 19 -11.13 -5.52 -18.53
C ALA A 19 -11.10 -5.40 -17.00
N MET A 20 -12.26 -5.26 -16.34
CA MET A 20 -12.32 -5.12 -14.88
C MET A 20 -11.77 -6.35 -14.12
N PRO A 21 -12.08 -7.60 -14.54
CA PRO A 21 -11.59 -8.79 -13.84
C PRO A 21 -10.06 -8.95 -13.91
N SER A 22 -9.44 -8.61 -15.04
CA SER A 22 -7.98 -8.73 -15.22
C SER A 22 -7.21 -7.73 -14.37
N ILE A 23 -7.72 -6.49 -14.26
CA ILE A 23 -7.15 -5.45 -13.39
C ILE A 23 -7.24 -5.89 -11.93
N ILE A 24 -8.42 -6.32 -11.46
CA ILE A 24 -8.61 -6.76 -10.07
C ILE A 24 -7.69 -7.94 -9.74
N THR A 25 -7.60 -8.93 -10.63
CA THR A 25 -6.72 -10.09 -10.44
C THR A 25 -5.27 -9.67 -10.31
N SER A 26 -4.79 -8.74 -11.15
CA SER A 26 -3.41 -8.26 -11.10
C SER A 26 -3.08 -7.54 -9.78
N ILE A 27 -4.03 -6.77 -9.24
CA ILE A 27 -3.90 -6.06 -7.96
C ILE A 27 -3.86 -7.05 -6.81
N MET A 28 -4.76 -8.05 -6.79
CA MET A 28 -4.81 -9.07 -5.74
C MET A 28 -3.51 -9.88 -5.69
N VAL A 29 -3.06 -10.39 -6.84
CA VAL A 29 -1.83 -11.20 -6.92
C VAL A 29 -0.62 -10.40 -6.44
N THR A 30 -0.50 -9.15 -6.91
CA THR A 30 0.60 -8.26 -6.52
C THR A 30 0.58 -7.98 -5.01
N ASN A 31 -0.58 -7.68 -4.43
CA ASN A 31 -0.72 -7.45 -2.99
C ASN A 31 -0.39 -8.68 -2.16
N ILE A 32 -0.75 -9.88 -2.61
CA ILE A 32 -0.41 -11.14 -1.93
C ILE A 32 1.11 -11.33 -1.92
N ILE A 33 1.76 -11.20 -3.08
CA ILE A 33 3.21 -11.39 -3.21
C ILE A 33 3.95 -10.40 -2.31
N TRP A 34 3.62 -9.10 -2.39
CA TRP A 34 4.24 -8.08 -1.54
C TRP A 34 3.93 -8.28 -0.06
N GLY A 35 2.72 -8.72 0.28
CA GLY A 35 2.35 -9.07 1.65
C GLY A 35 3.16 -10.24 2.19
N ILE A 36 3.45 -11.27 1.39
CA ILE A 36 4.31 -12.39 1.81
C ILE A 36 5.74 -11.92 2.02
N ILE A 37 6.29 -11.14 1.08
CA ILE A 37 7.66 -10.60 1.16
C ILE A 37 7.82 -9.72 2.41
N ALA A 38 6.88 -8.81 2.64
CA ALA A 38 6.88 -7.92 3.80
C ALA A 38 6.73 -8.67 5.13
N GLY A 39 5.89 -9.71 5.17
CA GLY A 39 5.74 -10.57 6.34
C GLY A 39 6.98 -11.43 6.63
N TYR A 40 7.64 -11.93 5.58
CA TYR A 40 8.91 -12.65 5.74
C TYR A 40 10.05 -11.71 6.16
N GLY A 41 10.10 -10.49 5.62
CA GLY A 41 11.00 -9.44 6.07
C GLY A 41 10.82 -9.10 7.55
N TYR A 42 9.57 -9.05 8.04
CA TYR A 42 9.28 -8.85 9.46
C TYR A 42 9.90 -9.95 10.33
N LYS A 43 9.80 -11.21 9.91
CA LYS A 43 10.39 -12.35 10.61
C LYS A 43 11.91 -12.22 10.71
N LEU A 44 12.58 -11.84 9.62
CA LEU A 44 14.04 -11.68 9.58
C LEU A 44 14.51 -10.49 10.42
N GLY A 45 13.79 -9.37 10.36
CA GLY A 45 14.11 -8.16 11.10
C GLY A 45 13.58 -8.13 12.54
N TYR A 46 12.90 -9.19 12.99
CA TYR A 46 12.17 -9.18 14.27
C TYR A 46 13.06 -8.81 15.46
N ASP A 47 14.31 -9.26 15.48
CA ASP A 47 15.24 -8.99 16.58
C ASP A 47 15.81 -7.56 16.55
N VAL A 48 15.82 -6.93 15.37
CA VAL A 48 16.33 -5.57 15.16
C VAL A 48 15.27 -4.51 15.45
N ILE A 49 14.00 -4.83 15.25
CA ILE A 49 12.90 -3.87 15.43
C ILE A 49 12.70 -3.59 16.93
N PRO A 50 12.79 -2.34 17.40
CA PRO A 50 12.60 -2.01 18.81
C PRO A 50 11.14 -2.22 19.24
N GLY A 51 10.92 -2.61 20.50
CA GLY A 51 9.59 -2.75 21.10
C GLY A 51 9.21 -4.19 21.46
N LYS A 52 7.94 -4.42 21.84
CA LYS A 52 7.39 -5.73 22.21
C LYS A 52 6.06 -6.00 21.52
N GLY A 53 5.86 -7.22 21.03
CA GLY A 53 4.59 -7.70 20.45
C GLY A 53 4.01 -6.78 19.37
N ILE A 54 2.84 -6.20 19.65
CA ILE A 54 2.08 -5.35 18.72
C ILE A 54 2.86 -4.10 18.31
N THR A 55 3.65 -3.52 19.23
CA THR A 55 4.43 -2.31 18.94
C THR A 55 5.53 -2.57 17.92
N LYS A 56 6.18 -3.76 17.94
CA LYS A 56 7.14 -4.15 16.89
C LYS A 56 6.47 -4.20 15.53
N GLY A 57 5.28 -4.79 15.46
CA GLY A 57 4.48 -4.87 14.25
C GLY A 57 4.10 -3.49 13.71
N ALA A 58 3.64 -2.59 14.57
CA ALA A 58 3.31 -1.21 14.19
C ALA A 58 4.53 -0.45 13.64
N ILE A 59 5.69 -0.58 14.28
CA ILE A 59 6.94 0.06 13.83
C ILE A 59 7.36 -0.48 12.45
N TRP A 60 7.23 -1.80 12.23
CA TRP A 60 7.50 -2.40 10.94
C TRP A 60 6.55 -1.92 9.84
N GLY A 61 5.25 -1.85 10.13
CA GLY A 61 4.24 -1.33 9.21
C GLY A 61 4.52 0.12 8.81
N LEU A 62 4.93 0.95 9.78
CA LEU A 62 5.35 2.34 9.52
C LEU A 62 6.64 2.42 8.70
N ALA A 63 7.62 1.55 8.95
CA ALA A 63 8.86 1.51 8.17
C ALA A 63 8.59 1.16 6.69
N ILE A 64 7.76 0.14 6.44
CA ILE A 64 7.33 -0.21 5.09
C ILE A 64 6.58 0.94 4.44
N TRP A 65 5.71 1.62 5.18
CA TRP A 65 4.98 2.79 4.69
C TRP A 65 5.94 3.88 4.23
N VAL A 66 6.95 4.25 5.03
CA VAL A 66 7.94 5.27 4.63
C VAL A 66 8.66 4.87 3.33
N ILE A 67 9.16 3.63 3.26
CA ILE A 67 9.91 3.13 2.09
C ILE A 67 9.02 3.16 0.83
N SER A 68 7.79 2.67 0.95
CA SER A 68 6.82 2.63 -0.15
C SER A 68 6.46 4.04 -0.63
N ASN A 69 6.32 4.99 0.29
CA ASN A 69 5.97 6.37 -0.08
C ASN A 69 7.12 7.13 -0.72
N ILE A 70 8.36 6.93 -0.27
CA ILE A 70 9.53 7.55 -0.94
C ILE A 70 9.58 7.11 -2.41
N ARG A 71 9.37 5.82 -2.68
CA ARG A 71 9.30 5.30 -4.05
C ARG A 71 8.09 5.87 -4.82
N THR A 72 6.92 5.85 -4.21
CA THR A 72 5.67 6.13 -4.93
C THR A 72 5.46 7.61 -5.17
N VAL A 73 5.80 8.48 -4.22
CA VAL A 73 5.75 9.94 -4.39
C VAL A 73 6.69 10.37 -5.51
N THR A 74 7.90 9.81 -5.57
CA THR A 74 8.88 10.12 -6.64
C THR A 74 8.34 9.79 -8.03
N ILE A 75 7.62 8.66 -8.17
CA ILE A 75 7.03 8.23 -9.46
C ILE A 75 5.75 9.01 -9.78
N MET A 76 4.93 9.32 -8.77
CA MET A 76 3.62 9.96 -8.96
C MET A 76 3.70 11.48 -9.11
N GLN A 77 4.74 12.13 -8.58
CA GLN A 77 4.90 13.58 -8.65
C GLN A 77 4.99 14.11 -10.10
N SER A 78 5.45 13.29 -11.05
CA SER A 78 5.50 13.65 -12.48
C SER A 78 4.17 13.45 -13.22
N HIS A 79 3.20 12.73 -12.63
CA HIS A 79 2.03 12.23 -13.38
C HIS A 79 0.68 12.52 -12.70
N MET A 80 0.67 12.92 -11.42
CA MET A 80 -0.55 13.09 -10.62
C MET A 80 -0.66 14.47 -9.95
N SER A 81 -1.90 14.88 -9.67
CA SER A 81 -2.18 16.10 -8.92
C SER A 81 -1.75 15.97 -7.45
N PRO A 82 -1.24 17.04 -6.82
CA PRO A 82 -0.86 17.04 -5.41
C PRO A 82 -1.93 16.50 -4.47
N VAL A 83 -3.21 16.80 -4.75
CA VAL A 83 -4.34 16.33 -3.93
C VAL A 83 -4.47 14.81 -3.94
N ALA A 84 -4.30 14.19 -5.11
CA ALA A 84 -4.39 12.73 -5.23
C ALA A 84 -3.22 12.01 -4.55
N ILE A 85 -2.03 12.63 -4.58
CA ILE A 85 -0.83 12.13 -3.90
C ILE A 85 -1.07 12.13 -2.38
N THR A 86 -1.65 13.21 -1.84
CA THR A 86 -1.98 13.31 -0.40
C THR A 86 -2.99 12.25 0.02
N ILE A 87 -4.06 12.03 -0.75
CA ILE A 87 -5.04 10.97 -0.44
C ILE A 87 -4.37 9.59 -0.43
N TYR A 88 -3.52 9.31 -1.42
CA TYR A 88 -2.81 8.04 -1.53
C TYR A 88 -1.89 7.79 -0.31
N LEU A 89 -1.14 8.81 0.12
CA LEU A 89 -0.27 8.76 1.31
C LEU A 89 -1.04 8.32 2.57
N TRP A 90 -2.19 8.95 2.81
CA TRP A 90 -3.01 8.68 3.98
C TRP A 90 -3.70 7.32 3.91
N CYS A 91 -4.25 6.93 2.76
CA CYS A 91 -4.80 5.59 2.57
C CYS A 91 -3.75 4.51 2.83
N GLY A 92 -2.54 4.69 2.31
CA GLY A 92 -1.41 3.79 2.57
C GLY A 92 -1.00 3.74 4.03
N PHE A 93 -1.08 4.87 4.75
CA PHE A 93 -0.70 4.97 6.17
C PHE A 93 -1.57 4.06 7.01
N PHE A 94 -2.90 4.20 6.89
CA PHE A 94 -3.83 3.37 7.64
C PHE A 94 -3.72 1.89 7.26
N ALA A 95 -3.60 1.58 5.97
CA ALA A 95 -3.51 0.20 5.50
C ALA A 95 -2.25 -0.52 6.03
N LEU A 96 -1.08 0.11 5.92
CA LEU A 96 0.19 -0.50 6.33
C LEU A 96 0.38 -0.51 7.85
N LEU A 97 -0.18 0.48 8.56
CA LEU A 97 -0.22 0.49 10.02
C LEU A 97 -1.06 -0.70 10.53
N VAL A 98 -2.27 -0.90 10.00
CA VAL A 98 -3.13 -2.02 10.39
C VAL A 98 -2.48 -3.35 10.04
N TYR A 99 -1.89 -3.47 8.85
CA TYR A 99 -1.14 -4.66 8.45
C TYR A 99 0.02 -4.98 9.41
N GLY A 100 0.80 -3.96 9.80
CA GLY A 100 1.88 -4.09 10.78
C GLY A 100 1.37 -4.56 12.15
N ILE A 101 0.27 -3.97 12.64
CA ILE A 101 -0.37 -4.37 13.90
C ILE A 101 -0.80 -5.84 13.86
N VAL A 102 -1.43 -6.27 12.75
CA VAL A 102 -1.87 -7.67 12.57
C VAL A 102 -0.67 -8.63 12.57
N LEU A 103 0.43 -8.27 11.89
CA LEU A 103 1.68 -9.01 11.95
C LEU A 103 2.24 -9.10 13.37
N GLY A 104 2.29 -7.99 14.09
CA GLY A 104 2.76 -7.95 15.49
C GLY A 104 1.90 -8.78 16.44
N ALA A 105 0.60 -8.89 16.17
CA ALA A 105 -0.30 -9.75 16.93
C ALA A 105 -0.10 -11.25 16.61
N LEU A 106 0.11 -11.59 15.33
CA LEU A 106 0.34 -12.97 14.87
C LEU A 106 1.71 -13.50 15.31
N TYR A 107 2.73 -12.65 15.36
CA TYR A 107 4.10 -13.03 15.70
C TYR A 107 4.44 -12.88 17.18
N LYS A 108 3.42 -12.89 18.06
CA LYS A 108 3.61 -12.96 19.53
C LYS A 108 4.43 -14.21 19.90
N LYS A 109 5.74 -14.06 19.84
CA LYS A 109 6.73 -14.84 20.58
C LYS A 109 7.02 -14.10 21.88
#